data_AF-A0A4Y2NK75-F1
#
_entry.id   AF-A0A4Y2NK75-F1
#
_cell.length_a   1.000
_cell.length_b   1.000
_cell.length_c   1.000
_cell.angle_alpha   90.00
_cell.angle_beta   90.00
_cell.angle_gamma   90.00
#
_symmetry.space_group_name_H-M   'P 1'
#
loop_
_entity.id
_entity.type
_entity.pdbx_description
1 polymer ?
#
loop_
_entity_poly.entity_id
_entity_poly.type
_entity_poly.pdbx_seq_one_letter_code
_entity_poly.pdbx_strand_id
1 'polypeptide(L)'
;MKDGFVVRFEQFKTNKSSLAFKVNPLNTNTNEINTKPFGIDAGSFQMQLLDLKTKDFWSGKFTELKSKLEELEVQKCVHIAQHKWTALKEIPRVEALIFGAWNSLPECYSEVKKLAYGMLTIFGSTYSCEQAFSCMNIIKSTVRSQLTNKNQETCLKLKTTIYKPYLIKLSKGMQSQSSH
;
A
#
# COMPACT_ATOMS: atom_id res chain seq x y z
N MET A 1 10.00 12.98 15.70
CA MET A 1 9.75 12.04 14.57
C MET A 1 8.27 11.63 14.51
N LYS A 2 7.62 11.30 15.63
CA LYS A 2 6.15 11.10 15.71
C LYS A 2 5.35 12.33 15.28
N ASP A 3 5.71 13.53 15.77
CA ASP A 3 4.91 14.75 15.50
C ASP A 3 4.94 15.14 14.01
N GLY A 4 6.09 14.99 13.36
CA GLY A 4 6.22 15.20 11.91
C GLY A 4 5.54 14.12 11.05
N PHE A 5 5.25 12.94 11.60
CA PHE A 5 4.40 11.95 10.94
C PHE A 5 2.92 12.31 11.07
N VAL A 6 2.48 12.70 12.27
CA VAL A 6 1.09 13.13 12.53
C VAL A 6 0.73 14.30 11.63
N VAL A 7 1.56 15.34 11.55
CA VAL A 7 1.30 16.49 10.67
C VAL A 7 1.19 16.09 9.20
N ARG A 8 2.09 15.23 8.71
CA ARG A 8 2.04 14.72 7.33
C ARG A 8 0.85 13.82 7.06
N PHE A 9 0.44 13.03 8.05
CA PHE A 9 -0.75 12.18 7.97
C PHE A 9 -2.04 13.01 7.98
N GLU A 10 -2.11 14.09 8.75
CA GLU A 10 -3.24 15.02 8.71
C GLU A 10 -3.30 15.78 7.37
N GLN A 11 -2.16 16.26 6.84
CA GLN A 11 -2.05 16.79 5.48
C GLN A 11 -2.38 15.77 4.38
N PHE A 12 -2.37 14.49 4.72
CA PHE A 12 -2.72 13.42 3.80
C PHE A 12 -4.22 13.08 3.87
N LYS A 13 -4.85 13.20 5.03
CA LYS A 13 -6.31 13.13 5.15
C LYS A 13 -7.00 14.22 4.33
N THR A 14 -6.38 15.39 4.17
CA THR A 14 -6.88 16.45 3.30
C THR A 14 -6.75 16.12 1.79
N ASN A 15 -5.96 15.10 1.42
CA ASN A 15 -5.83 14.59 0.04
C ASN A 15 -6.91 13.53 -0.31
N LYS A 16 -8.13 13.68 0.24
CA LYS A 16 -9.25 12.74 0.02
C LYS A 16 -9.58 12.54 -1.47
N SER A 17 -9.53 13.61 -2.26
CA SER A 17 -9.80 13.58 -3.70
C SER A 17 -8.69 12.83 -4.45
N SER A 18 -7.42 13.07 -4.12
CA SER A 18 -6.27 12.31 -4.63
C SER A 18 -6.34 10.80 -4.32
N LEU A 19 -6.86 10.45 -3.14
CA LEU A 19 -7.13 9.10 -2.69
C LEU A 19 -8.23 8.42 -3.51
N ALA A 20 -9.35 9.13 -3.68
CA ALA A 20 -10.48 8.67 -4.49
C ALA A 20 -10.09 8.48 -5.94
N PHE A 21 -9.20 9.33 -6.49
CA PHE A 21 -8.76 9.27 -7.88
C PHE A 21 -8.22 7.90 -8.27
N LYS A 22 -7.40 7.30 -7.42
CA LYS A 22 -6.75 6.00 -7.68
C LYS A 22 -7.75 4.85 -7.86
N VAL A 23 -8.90 4.94 -7.22
CA VAL A 23 -9.94 3.88 -7.19
C VAL A 23 -11.13 4.23 -8.10
N ASN A 24 -11.43 5.52 -8.22
CA ASN A 24 -12.58 6.04 -8.95
C ASN A 24 -12.20 7.34 -9.68
N PRO A 25 -11.36 7.26 -10.73
CA PRO A 25 -10.85 8.46 -11.42
C PRO A 25 -11.94 9.24 -12.16
N LEU A 26 -13.06 8.58 -12.50
CA LEU A 26 -14.15 9.16 -13.29
C LEU A 26 -14.97 10.17 -12.46
N ASN A 27 -15.25 9.85 -11.20
CA ASN A 27 -16.13 10.65 -10.33
C ASN A 27 -15.36 11.55 -9.36
N THR A 28 -14.04 11.56 -9.41
CA THR A 28 -13.23 12.37 -8.50
C THR A 28 -13.23 13.84 -8.92
N ASN A 29 -13.37 14.75 -7.93
CA ASN A 29 -13.20 16.19 -8.16
C ASN A 29 -11.73 16.48 -8.47
N THR A 30 -11.43 16.73 -9.75
CA THR A 30 -10.06 16.89 -10.23
C THR A 30 -9.50 18.29 -10.05
N ASN A 31 -10.34 19.25 -9.64
CA ASN A 31 -9.92 20.61 -9.29
C ASN A 31 -9.15 20.66 -7.95
N GLU A 32 -9.34 19.65 -7.10
CA GLU A 32 -8.71 19.54 -5.78
C GLU A 32 -7.44 18.66 -5.80
N ILE A 33 -7.10 18.07 -6.93
CA ILE A 33 -5.94 17.19 -7.05
C ILE A 33 -4.67 18.04 -7.21
N ASN A 34 -3.78 17.97 -6.23
CA ASN A 34 -2.47 18.60 -6.31
C ASN A 34 -1.51 17.78 -7.17
N THR A 35 -1.33 18.18 -8.44
CA THR A 35 -0.45 17.52 -9.42
C THR A 35 1.02 17.97 -9.31
N LYS A 36 1.29 19.11 -8.66
CA LYS A 36 2.64 19.71 -8.60
C LYS A 36 3.72 18.81 -8.00
N PRO A 37 3.49 18.07 -6.89
CA PRO A 37 4.51 17.22 -6.28
C PRO A 37 5.00 16.07 -7.19
N PHE A 38 4.24 15.75 -8.23
CA PHE A 38 4.53 14.65 -9.15
C PHE A 38 5.14 15.13 -10.48
N GLY A 39 5.40 16.44 -10.63
CA GLY A 39 5.92 17.00 -11.88
C GLY A 39 4.98 16.81 -13.06
N ILE A 40 3.68 16.77 -12.81
CA ILE A 40 2.64 16.52 -13.81
C ILE A 40 2.24 17.84 -14.47
N ASP A 41 2.18 17.83 -15.80
CA ASP A 41 1.64 18.95 -16.57
C ASP A 41 0.12 19.03 -16.42
N ALA A 42 -0.38 20.15 -15.89
CA ALA A 42 -1.80 20.31 -15.58
C ALA A 42 -2.68 20.33 -16.83
N GLY A 43 -2.21 20.92 -17.95
CA GLY A 43 -2.96 20.98 -19.20
C GLY A 43 -3.15 19.60 -19.83
N SER A 44 -2.04 18.88 -19.98
CA SER A 44 -2.01 17.50 -20.49
C SER A 44 -2.80 16.55 -19.58
N PHE A 45 -2.68 16.69 -18.26
CA PHE A 45 -3.46 15.91 -17.31
C PHE A 45 -4.96 16.08 -17.50
N GLN A 46 -5.47 17.31 -17.62
CA GLN A 46 -6.90 17.55 -17.83
C GLN A 46 -7.38 17.03 -19.19
N MET A 47 -6.58 17.20 -20.25
CA MET A 47 -6.87 16.65 -21.59
C MET A 47 -6.98 15.12 -21.57
N GLN A 48 -5.96 14.45 -21.01
CA GLN A 48 -5.93 12.98 -20.90
C GLN A 48 -7.08 12.45 -20.05
N LEU A 49 -7.40 13.15 -18.97
CA LEU A 49 -8.51 12.78 -18.09
C LEU A 49 -9.88 12.95 -18.78
N LEU A 50 -10.06 14.03 -19.54
CA LEU A 50 -11.29 14.24 -20.31
C LEU A 50 -11.49 13.11 -21.32
N ASP A 51 -10.46 12.80 -22.10
CA ASP A 51 -10.48 11.70 -23.06
C ASP A 51 -10.75 10.35 -22.39
N LEU A 52 -10.14 10.11 -21.21
CA LEU A 52 -10.38 8.92 -20.39
C LEU A 52 -11.86 8.80 -19.97
N LYS A 53 -12.48 9.92 -19.57
CA LYS A 53 -13.89 9.96 -19.14
C LYS A 53 -14.85 9.76 -20.31
N THR A 54 -14.51 10.26 -21.49
CA THR A 54 -15.37 10.16 -22.68
C THR A 54 -15.28 8.80 -23.38
N LYS A 55 -14.27 7.99 -23.08
CA LYS A 55 -14.09 6.66 -23.69
C LYS A 55 -14.80 5.59 -22.88
N ASP A 56 -15.89 5.06 -23.44
CA ASP A 56 -16.72 4.01 -22.85
C ASP A 56 -15.92 2.77 -22.42
N PHE A 57 -14.89 2.41 -23.18
CA PHE A 57 -14.03 1.29 -22.84
C PHE A 57 -13.31 1.49 -21.49
N TRP A 58 -12.71 2.66 -21.28
CA TRP A 58 -11.98 2.96 -20.05
C TRP A 58 -12.94 3.23 -18.89
N SER A 59 -14.04 3.92 -19.15
CA SER A 59 -15.05 4.16 -18.13
C SER A 59 -15.64 2.84 -17.59
N GLY A 60 -15.93 1.88 -18.49
CA GLY A 60 -16.35 0.53 -18.13
C GLY A 60 -15.31 -0.21 -17.29
N LYS A 61 -14.04 -0.18 -17.70
CA LYS A 61 -12.95 -0.85 -16.99
C LYS A 61 -12.72 -0.34 -15.57
N PHE A 62 -12.78 0.98 -15.38
CA PHE A 62 -12.64 1.58 -14.05
C PHE A 62 -13.88 1.39 -13.18
N THR A 63 -15.07 1.30 -13.79
CA THR A 63 -16.30 0.92 -13.09
C THR A 63 -16.22 -0.52 -12.59
N GLU A 64 -15.78 -1.45 -13.44
CA GLU A 64 -15.57 -2.85 -13.08
C GLU A 64 -14.52 -3.00 -11.96
N LEU A 65 -13.41 -2.26 -12.05
CA LEU A 65 -12.41 -2.22 -10.99
C LEU A 65 -13.06 -1.80 -9.66
N LYS A 66 -13.85 -0.73 -9.66
CA LYS A 66 -14.51 -0.23 -8.45
C LYS A 66 -15.43 -1.29 -7.84
N SER A 67 -16.28 -1.94 -8.64
CA SER A 67 -17.17 -3.01 -8.16
C SER A 67 -16.38 -4.20 -7.57
N LYS A 68 -15.29 -4.61 -8.22
CA LYS A 68 -14.41 -5.67 -7.67
C LYS A 68 -13.80 -5.29 -6.33
N LEU A 69 -13.42 -4.03 -6.16
CA LEU A 69 -12.85 -3.55 -4.89
C LEU A 69 -13.89 -3.53 -3.77
N GLU A 70 -15.13 -3.13 -4.07
CA GLU A 70 -16.25 -3.19 -3.13
C GLU A 70 -16.56 -4.65 -2.74
N GLU A 71 -16.63 -5.55 -3.72
CA GLU A 71 -16.86 -6.97 -3.49
C GLU A 71 -15.77 -7.60 -2.60
N LEU A 72 -14.50 -7.29 -2.87
CA LEU A 72 -13.40 -7.78 -2.04
C LEU A 72 -13.49 -7.30 -0.60
N GLU A 73 -13.94 -6.06 -0.36
CA GLU A 73 -14.08 -5.55 1.00
C GLU A 73 -15.22 -6.26 1.74
N VAL A 74 -16.32 -6.58 1.05
CA VAL A 74 -17.40 -7.42 1.59
C VAL A 74 -16.88 -8.84 1.90
N GLN A 75 -16.13 -9.45 0.97
CA GLN A 75 -15.57 -10.79 1.17
C GLN A 75 -14.61 -10.84 2.38
N LYS A 76 -13.75 -9.83 2.56
CA LYS A 76 -12.89 -9.72 3.74
C LYS A 76 -13.71 -9.64 5.02
N CYS A 77 -14.74 -8.80 5.06
CA CYS A 77 -15.63 -8.68 6.22
C CYS A 77 -16.28 -10.02 6.58
N VAL A 78 -16.78 -10.75 5.57
CA VAL A 78 -17.39 -12.07 5.75
C VAL A 78 -16.38 -13.08 6.29
N HIS A 79 -15.16 -13.13 5.74
CA HIS A 79 -14.13 -14.06 6.23
C HIS A 79 -13.65 -13.75 7.64
N ILE A 80 -13.55 -12.47 8.00
CA ILE A 80 -13.23 -12.03 9.38
C ILE A 80 -14.35 -12.49 10.33
N ALA A 81 -15.62 -12.23 10.00
CA ALA A 81 -16.77 -12.65 10.81
C ALA A 81 -16.86 -14.18 10.97
N GLN A 82 -16.42 -14.93 9.96
CA GLN A 82 -16.38 -16.40 9.99
C GLN A 82 -15.06 -16.97 10.53
N HIS A 83 -14.13 -16.14 11.01
CA HIS A 83 -12.79 -16.54 11.47
C HIS A 83 -11.99 -17.38 10.46
N LYS A 84 -12.22 -17.19 9.16
CA LYS A 84 -11.55 -17.91 8.06
C LYS A 84 -10.24 -17.23 7.67
N TRP A 85 -9.24 -17.33 8.55
CA TRP A 85 -7.93 -16.67 8.37
C TRP A 85 -7.12 -17.20 7.17
N THR A 86 -7.33 -18.45 6.76
CA THR A 86 -6.68 -19.04 5.58
C THR A 86 -7.25 -18.46 4.29
N ALA A 87 -8.58 -18.40 4.17
CA ALA A 87 -9.26 -17.79 3.01
C ALA A 87 -8.93 -16.30 2.87
N LEU A 88 -8.79 -15.58 3.99
CA LEU A 88 -8.38 -14.18 3.98
C LEU A 88 -6.99 -13.96 3.35
N LYS A 89 -6.07 -14.94 3.44
CA LYS A 89 -4.74 -14.86 2.81
C LYS A 89 -4.77 -15.08 1.29
N GLU A 90 -5.82 -15.72 0.79
CA GLU A 90 -6.01 -16.00 -0.64
C GLU A 90 -6.70 -14.83 -1.36
N ILE A 91 -7.32 -13.91 -0.63
CA ILE A 91 -7.91 -12.70 -1.21
C ILE A 91 -6.82 -11.88 -1.96
N PRO A 92 -7.07 -11.51 -3.22
CA PRO A 92 -6.17 -10.65 -3.99
C PRO A 92 -5.88 -9.33 -3.27
N ARG A 93 -4.63 -8.85 -3.39
CA ARG A 93 -4.27 -7.53 -2.87
C ARG A 93 -4.95 -6.44 -3.69
N VAL A 94 -5.64 -5.54 -2.99
CA VAL A 94 -6.33 -4.38 -3.58
C VAL A 94 -5.36 -3.55 -4.44
N GLU A 95 -4.13 -3.36 -3.98
CA GLU A 95 -3.10 -2.61 -4.70
C GLU A 95 -2.73 -3.26 -6.03
N ALA A 96 -2.73 -4.59 -6.11
CA ALA A 96 -2.38 -5.31 -7.33
C ALA A 96 -3.45 -5.13 -8.41
N LEU A 97 -4.73 -5.18 -8.04
CA LEU A 97 -5.84 -4.93 -8.97
C LEU A 97 -5.83 -3.51 -9.50
N ILE A 98 -5.66 -2.54 -8.60
CA ILE A 98 -5.56 -1.13 -8.98
C ILE A 98 -4.37 -0.91 -9.90
N PHE A 99 -3.19 -1.42 -9.54
CA PHE A 99 -2.00 -1.30 -10.37
C PHE A 99 -2.21 -1.91 -11.76
N GLY A 100 -2.81 -3.10 -11.84
CA GLY A 100 -3.13 -3.76 -13.11
C GLY A 100 -4.06 -2.93 -14.01
N ALA A 101 -5.09 -2.30 -13.43
CA ALA A 101 -5.99 -1.43 -14.17
C ALA A 101 -5.26 -0.21 -14.74
N TRP A 102 -4.48 0.51 -13.92
CA TRP A 102 -3.71 1.66 -14.37
C TRP A 102 -2.59 1.29 -15.35
N ASN A 103 -1.96 0.12 -15.19
CA ASN A 103 -0.92 -0.36 -16.11
C ASN A 103 -1.44 -0.73 -17.49
N SER A 104 -2.72 -1.10 -17.59
CA SER A 104 -3.34 -1.41 -18.87
C SER A 104 -3.61 -0.18 -19.75
N LEU A 105 -3.55 1.03 -19.18
CA LEU A 105 -3.71 2.27 -19.95
C LEU A 105 -2.54 2.48 -20.91
N PRO A 106 -2.81 2.89 -22.17
CA PRO A 106 -1.79 3.28 -23.13
C PRO A 106 -0.86 4.39 -22.63
N GLU A 107 0.32 4.49 -23.26
CA GLU A 107 1.32 5.52 -22.98
C GLU A 107 0.80 6.95 -23.18
N CYS A 108 -0.20 7.16 -24.04
CA CYS A 108 -0.82 8.48 -24.24
C CYS A 108 -1.54 9.03 -22.99
N TYR A 109 -1.73 8.20 -21.97
CA TYR A 109 -2.27 8.57 -20.65
C TYR A 109 -1.16 8.74 -19.59
N SER A 110 0.04 9.15 -20.01
CA SER A 110 1.23 9.25 -19.15
C SER A 110 1.02 10.08 -17.88
N GLU A 111 0.32 11.21 -17.96
CA GLU A 111 0.14 12.14 -16.85
C GLU A 111 -0.84 11.61 -15.81
N VAL A 112 -1.95 11.03 -16.25
CA VAL A 112 -2.91 10.39 -15.33
C VAL A 112 -2.30 9.12 -14.69
N LYS A 113 -1.48 8.36 -15.43
CA LYS A 113 -0.72 7.22 -14.90
C LYS A 113 0.31 7.66 -13.86
N LYS A 114 1.07 8.73 -14.11
CA LYS A 114 2.03 9.30 -13.14
C LYS A 114 1.37 9.62 -11.81
N LEU A 115 0.18 10.25 -11.84
CA LEU A 115 -0.55 10.55 -10.61
C LEU A 115 -0.94 9.28 -9.85
N ALA A 116 -1.54 8.30 -10.55
CA ALA A 116 -1.98 7.06 -9.94
C ALA A 116 -0.82 6.27 -9.31
N TYR A 117 0.32 6.19 -10.01
CA TYR A 117 1.53 5.53 -9.52
C TYR A 117 2.20 6.29 -8.39
N GLY A 118 2.25 7.63 -8.47
CA GLY A 118 2.74 8.48 -7.39
C GLY A 118 1.96 8.25 -6.10
N MET A 119 0.63 8.24 -6.18
CA MET A 119 -0.23 7.91 -5.04
C MET A 119 0.04 6.50 -4.54
N LEU A 120 -0.01 5.48 -5.40
CA LEU A 120 0.29 4.08 -5.06
C LEU A 120 1.62 3.92 -4.29
N THR A 121 2.65 4.62 -4.73
CA THR A 121 3.99 4.57 -4.12
C THR A 121 4.00 5.20 -2.73
N ILE A 122 3.33 6.34 -2.54
CA ILE A 122 3.20 6.97 -1.23
C ILE A 122 2.55 6.00 -0.24
N PHE A 123 1.44 5.36 -0.60
CA PHE A 123 0.75 4.37 0.25
C PHE A 123 1.60 3.14 0.58
N GLY A 124 2.29 2.59 -0.41
CA GLY A 124 3.18 1.46 -0.19
C GLY A 124 4.30 1.80 0.80
N SER A 125 4.86 3.00 0.67
CA SER A 125 5.94 3.46 1.53
C SER A 125 5.47 3.79 2.96
N THR A 126 4.32 4.45 3.14
CA THR A 126 3.79 4.75 4.49
C THR A 126 3.39 3.49 5.24
N TYR A 127 2.67 2.56 4.60
CA TYR A 127 2.34 1.27 5.22
C TYR A 127 3.61 0.50 5.61
N SER A 128 4.61 0.44 4.72
CA SER A 128 5.89 -0.23 5.02
C SER A 128 6.63 0.45 6.17
N CYS A 129 6.61 1.78 6.23
CA CYS A 129 7.20 2.55 7.32
C CYS A 129 6.47 2.27 8.65
N GLU A 130 5.14 2.30 8.68
CA GLU A 130 4.33 2.00 9.87
C GLU A 130 4.56 0.57 10.37
N GLN A 131 4.58 -0.42 9.46
CA GLN A 131 4.90 -1.80 9.79
C GLN A 131 6.32 -1.92 10.35
N ALA A 132 7.29 -1.21 9.76
CA ALA A 132 8.65 -1.19 10.27
C ALA A 132 8.75 -0.55 11.66
N PHE A 133 8.04 0.55 11.92
CA PHE A 133 7.97 1.19 13.24
C PHE A 133 7.27 0.32 14.28
N SER A 134 6.16 -0.32 13.93
CA SER A 134 5.47 -1.28 14.79
C SER A 134 6.38 -2.45 15.13
N CYS A 135 7.04 -3.03 14.13
CA CYS A 135 8.04 -4.08 14.31
C CYS A 135 9.19 -3.62 15.21
N MET A 136 9.73 -2.43 15.00
CA MET A 136 10.77 -1.83 15.84
C MET A 136 10.31 -1.65 17.28
N ASN A 137 9.09 -1.18 17.53
CA ASN A 137 8.54 -1.03 18.88
C ASN A 137 8.37 -2.39 19.59
N ILE A 138 7.96 -3.44 18.85
CA ILE A 138 7.87 -4.81 19.38
C ILE A 138 9.27 -5.39 19.65
N ILE A 139 10.24 -5.13 18.77
CA ILE A 139 11.63 -5.60 18.90
C ILE A 139 12.35 -4.89 20.05
N LYS A 140 12.08 -3.59 20.23
CA LYS A 140 12.67 -2.72 21.27
C LYS A 140 11.83 -2.65 22.56
N SER A 141 10.85 -3.55 22.74
CA SER A 141 10.06 -3.54 23.97
C SER A 141 10.97 -3.69 25.19
N THR A 142 10.53 -3.19 26.34
CA THR A 142 11.28 -3.16 27.61
C THR A 142 11.80 -4.52 28.06
N VAL A 143 11.23 -5.61 27.55
CA VAL A 143 11.59 -7.00 27.85
C VAL A 143 12.84 -7.47 27.05
N ARG A 144 13.31 -6.70 26.06
CA ARG A 144 14.35 -7.10 25.08
C ARG A 144 15.49 -6.08 24.97
N SER A 145 15.98 -5.61 26.11
CA SER A 145 16.96 -4.52 26.27
C SER A 145 18.39 -4.81 25.76
N GLN A 146 18.72 -6.03 25.30
CA GLN A 146 20.09 -6.42 24.89
C GLN A 146 20.31 -6.56 23.36
N LEU A 147 19.43 -6.01 22.52
CA LEU A 147 19.62 -6.09 21.06
C LEU A 147 20.50 -4.96 20.53
N THR A 148 21.66 -5.30 19.96
CA THR A 148 22.52 -4.39 19.19
C THR A 148 21.83 -3.94 17.88
N ASN A 149 22.25 -2.80 17.32
CA ASN A 149 21.67 -2.23 16.08
C ASN A 149 21.65 -3.23 14.91
N LYS A 150 22.69 -4.06 14.77
CA LYS A 150 22.80 -5.10 13.73
C LYS A 150 21.74 -6.20 13.88
N ASN A 151 21.39 -6.55 15.12
CA ASN A 151 20.36 -7.56 15.40
C ASN A 151 18.95 -6.98 15.18
N GLN A 152 18.74 -5.69 15.45
CA GLN A 152 17.48 -5.01 15.14
C GLN A 152 17.20 -4.96 13.64
N GLU A 153 18.19 -4.63 12.83
CA GLU A 153 18.06 -4.63 11.37
C GLU A 153 17.72 -6.02 10.82
N THR A 154 18.37 -7.05 11.34
CA THR A 154 18.13 -8.45 10.94
C THR A 154 16.72 -8.91 11.34
N CYS A 155 16.27 -8.61 12.56
CA CYS A 155 14.91 -8.91 13.00
C CYS A 155 13.85 -8.14 12.19
N LEU A 156 14.12 -6.90 11.81
CA LEU A 156 13.23 -6.11 10.98
C LEU A 156 13.07 -6.75 9.60
N LYS A 157 14.19 -7.09 8.93
CA LYS A 157 14.19 -7.80 7.64
C LYS A 157 13.45 -9.14 7.70
N LEU A 158 13.64 -9.91 8.76
CA LEU A 158 12.91 -11.17 8.97
C LEU A 158 11.40 -10.98 9.11
N LYS A 159 10.95 -9.88 9.72
CA LYS A 159 9.51 -9.59 9.90
C LYS A 159 8.85 -8.96 8.67
N THR A 160 9.58 -8.14 7.93
CA THR A 160 9.02 -7.35 6.80
C THR A 160 9.19 -8.02 5.45
N THR A 161 9.96 -9.11 5.37
CA THR A 161 10.14 -9.88 4.12
C THR A 161 9.49 -11.26 4.19
N ILE A 162 9.24 -11.85 3.02
CA ILE A 162 8.76 -13.24 2.87
C ILE A 162 9.85 -14.30 3.14
N TYR A 163 11.03 -13.87 3.59
CA TYR A 163 12.14 -14.77 3.89
C TYR A 163 11.78 -15.70 5.05
N LYS A 164 11.74 -17.00 4.77
CA LYS A 164 11.59 -18.05 5.79
C LYS A 164 12.98 -18.61 6.14
N PRO A 165 13.56 -18.26 7.29
CA PRO A 165 14.83 -18.86 7.70
C PRO A 165 14.67 -20.36 7.90
N TYR A 166 15.68 -21.14 7.51
CA TYR A 166 15.66 -22.60 7.65
C TYR A 166 15.95 -23.00 9.10
N LEU A 167 14.91 -22.93 9.94
CA LEU A 167 15.01 -23.04 11.40
C LEU A 167 15.68 -24.35 11.87
N ILE A 168 15.45 -25.46 11.18
CA ILE A 168 16.01 -26.78 11.53
C ILE A 168 17.54 -26.81 11.39
N LYS A 169 18.09 -26.08 10.42
CA LYS A 169 19.55 -26.01 10.23
C LYS A 169 20.18 -25.07 11.25
N LEU A 170 19.48 -23.99 11.60
CA LEU A 170 19.93 -23.01 12.59
C LEU A 170 19.92 -23.58 14.01
N SER A 171 18.89 -24.35 14.38
CA SER A 171 18.78 -24.94 15.72
C SER A 171 19.89 -25.97 15.99
N LYS A 172 20.30 -26.74 14.97
CA LYS A 172 21.40 -27.73 15.09
C LYS A 172 22.77 -27.09 15.35
N GLY A 173 22.95 -25.81 15.03
CA GLY A 173 24.19 -25.07 15.27
C GLY A 173 24.19 -24.22 16.56
N MET A 174 23.05 -24.11 17.26
CA MET A 174 22.96 -23.38 18.53
C MET A 174 23.21 -24.32 19.70
N GLN A 175 24.29 -24.10 20.44
CA GLN A 175 24.58 -24.83 21.67
C GLN A 175 23.61 -24.36 22.76
N SER A 176 22.66 -25.20 23.17
CA SER A 176 21.73 -24.86 24.24
C SER A 176 22.48 -24.85 25.57
N GLN A 177 22.55 -23.69 26.24
CA GLN A 177 22.90 -23.68 27.65
C GLN A 177 21.63 -23.96 28.45
N SER A 178 21.64 -25.08 29.18
CA SER A 178 20.64 -25.39 30.18
C SER A 178 20.78 -24.40 31.34
N SER A 179 19.74 -23.60 31.58
CA SER A 179 19.63 -22.78 32.78
C SER A 179 19.57 -23.68 34.01
N HIS A 180 20.40 -23.40 35.01
CA HIS A 180 20.34 -24.03 36.34
C HIS A 180 19.25 -23.40 37.20
#